data_AF-A0A3D3BUW3-F1
#
_entry.id   AF-A0A3D3BUW3-F1
#
_cell.length_a   1.000
_cell.length_b   1.000
_cell.length_c   1.000
_cell.angle_alpha   90.00
_cell.angle_beta   90.00
_cell.angle_gamma   90.00
#
_symmetry.space_group_name_H-M   'P 1'
#
loop_
_entity.id
_entity.type
_entity.pdbx_description
1 polymer ?
#
loop_
_entity_poly.entity_id
_entity_poly.type
_entity_poly.pdbx_seq_one_letter_code
_entity_poly.pdbx_strand_id
1 'polypeptide(L)'
;LRGERMYEFLERLVDIAIPRIRDFRGLSPKAFDGRGNYAMGVNEQIIFPEIEYDKIDKLRGLDITITTTARDDDEGRALLAAMRFPFRGMNPTQAGANDEAPAAAEAAAETEES
;
A
#
# COMPACT_ATOMS: atom_id res chain seq x y z
N LEU A 1 -1.73 3.70 11.14
CA LEU A 1 -2.10 2.35 11.64
C LEU A 1 -0.82 1.59 12.00
N ARG A 2 -0.87 0.47 12.73
CA ARG A 2 0.29 -0.38 13.10
C ARG A 2 -0.16 -1.83 13.31
N GLY A 3 0.74 -2.81 13.13
CA GLY A 3 0.46 -4.25 13.24
C GLY A 3 -0.54 -4.72 12.17
N GLU A 4 -1.21 -5.85 12.40
CA GLU A 4 -2.24 -6.43 11.52
C GLU A 4 -3.17 -5.41 10.86
N ARG A 5 -3.71 -4.47 11.66
CA ARG A 5 -4.64 -3.43 11.22
C ARG A 5 -4.05 -2.42 10.22
N MET A 6 -2.74 -2.46 9.99
CA MET A 6 -2.06 -1.75 8.90
C MET A 6 -2.13 -2.56 7.60
N TYR A 7 -1.85 -3.86 7.67
CA TYR A 7 -1.89 -4.76 6.51
C TYR A 7 -3.34 -4.97 6.02
N GLU A 8 -4.31 -5.18 6.92
CA GLU A 8 -5.75 -5.22 6.57
C GLU A 8 -6.20 -3.97 5.81
N PHE A 9 -5.71 -2.79 6.21
CA PHE A 9 -6.03 -1.53 5.55
C PHE A 9 -5.32 -1.39 4.21
N LEU A 10 -4.07 -1.84 4.11
CA LEU A 10 -3.27 -1.83 2.88
C LEU A 10 -3.90 -2.74 1.81
N GLU A 11 -4.30 -3.95 2.19
CA GLU A 11 -4.99 -4.92 1.33
C GLU A 11 -6.31 -4.34 0.79
N ARG A 12 -7.18 -3.83 1.69
CA ARG A 12 -8.42 -3.15 1.28
C ARG A 12 -8.17 -1.90 0.43
N LEU A 13 -7.10 -1.17 0.67
CA LEU A 13 -6.72 -0.01 -0.13
C LEU A 13 -6.36 -0.43 -1.56
N VAL A 14 -5.57 -1.49 -1.74
CA VAL A 14 -5.12 -1.99 -3.05
C VAL A 14 -6.24 -2.70 -3.81
N ASP A 15 -6.91 -3.68 -3.19
CA ASP A 15 -7.83 -4.58 -3.90
C ASP A 15 -9.26 -4.04 -4.01
N ILE A 16 -9.67 -3.11 -3.13
CA ILE A 16 -11.05 -2.60 -3.08
C ILE A 16 -11.13 -1.09 -3.35
N ALA A 17 -10.39 -0.27 -2.61
CA ALA A 17 -10.56 1.19 -2.66
C ALA A 17 -9.92 1.83 -3.90
N ILE A 18 -8.70 1.45 -4.28
CA ILE A 18 -8.02 1.99 -5.47
C ILE A 18 -8.79 1.72 -6.78
N PRO A 19 -9.32 0.51 -7.04
CA PRO A 19 -10.18 0.24 -8.19
C PRO A 19 -11.48 1.06 -8.24
N ARG A 20 -11.90 1.66 -7.10
CA ARG A 20 -13.07 2.55 -7.00
C ARG A 20 -12.72 4.03 -7.21
N ILE A 21 -11.44 4.40 -7.35
CA ILE A 21 -11.02 5.77 -7.68
C ILE A 21 -11.41 6.09 -9.13
N ARG A 22 -12.25 7.13 -9.33
CA ARG A 22 -12.62 7.63 -10.66
C ARG A 22 -11.39 8.14 -11.41
N ASP A 23 -11.30 7.84 -12.71
CA ASP A 23 -10.19 8.23 -13.60
C ASP A 23 -8.79 7.77 -13.13
N PHE A 24 -8.71 6.68 -12.36
CA PHE A 24 -7.44 6.13 -11.90
C PHE A 24 -6.53 5.70 -13.08
N ARG A 25 -5.26 6.14 -13.04
CA ARG A 25 -4.25 5.88 -14.09
C ARG A 25 -2.98 5.21 -13.54
N GLY A 26 -3.08 4.56 -12.39
CA GLY A 26 -1.94 4.09 -11.62
C GLY A 26 -1.38 5.14 -10.66
N LEU A 27 -0.80 4.67 -9.56
CA LEU A 27 -0.10 5.46 -8.55
C LEU A 27 1.20 6.05 -9.11
N SER A 28 1.63 7.21 -8.61
CA SER A 28 2.81 7.91 -9.13
C SER A 28 4.09 7.41 -8.45
N PRO A 29 5.03 6.75 -9.15
CA PRO A 29 6.30 6.30 -8.55
C PRO A 29 7.25 7.47 -8.18
N LYS A 30 6.81 8.73 -8.34
CA LYS A 30 7.51 9.96 -7.94
C LYS A 30 7.03 10.54 -6.60
N ALA A 31 6.07 9.90 -5.92
CA ALA A 31 5.55 10.36 -4.63
C ALA A 31 6.23 9.66 -3.43
N PHE A 32 7.48 9.24 -3.62
CA PHE A 32 8.38 8.81 -2.54
C PHE A 32 9.21 10.02 -2.03
N ASP A 33 9.76 9.90 -0.82
CA ASP A 33 10.45 10.99 -0.12
C ASP A 33 11.99 10.99 -0.23
N GLY A 34 12.58 10.09 -1.01
CA GLY A 34 14.02 9.84 -1.06
C GLY A 34 14.52 8.91 0.05
N ARG A 35 13.62 8.30 0.82
CA ARG A 35 13.88 7.35 1.93
C ARG A 35 12.89 6.19 1.94
N GLY A 36 12.29 5.86 0.79
CA GLY A 36 11.38 4.72 0.68
C GLY A 36 10.01 4.89 1.36
N ASN A 37 9.69 6.07 1.91
CA ASN A 37 8.35 6.36 2.40
C ASN A 37 7.49 6.88 1.24
N TYR A 38 6.26 6.38 1.13
CA TYR A 38 5.35 6.73 0.03
C TYR A 38 4.18 7.57 0.52
N ALA A 39 3.83 8.65 -0.17
CA ALA A 39 2.67 9.49 0.14
C ALA A 39 1.68 9.53 -1.04
N MET A 40 0.39 9.44 -0.75
CA MET A 40 -0.67 9.66 -1.74
C MET A 40 -1.88 10.37 -1.15
N GLY A 41 -2.38 11.38 -1.87
CA GLY A 41 -3.67 12.01 -1.60
C GLY A 41 -4.81 11.27 -2.30
N VAL A 42 -5.86 10.95 -1.55
CA VAL A 42 -7.15 10.49 -2.06
C VAL A 42 -8.12 11.68 -2.04
N ASN A 43 -8.70 12.06 -3.17
CA ASN A 43 -9.60 13.22 -3.23
C ASN A 43 -11.00 12.97 -2.64
N GLU A 44 -11.46 11.73 -2.65
CA GLU A 44 -12.82 11.34 -2.29
C GLU A 44 -12.79 10.14 -1.32
N GLN A 45 -13.11 10.34 -0.04
CA GLN A 45 -13.14 9.26 0.96
C GLN A 45 -14.14 8.12 0.62
N ILE A 46 -15.14 8.38 -0.24
CA ILE A 46 -16.20 7.41 -0.63
C ILE A 46 -15.71 6.22 -1.47
N ILE A 47 -14.40 6.16 -1.79
CA ILE A 47 -13.80 4.97 -2.39
C ILE A 47 -13.82 3.76 -1.43
N PHE A 48 -13.81 3.98 -0.12
CA PHE A 48 -13.96 2.91 0.88
C PHE A 48 -15.43 2.48 0.98
N PRO A 49 -15.78 1.19 0.77
CA PRO A 49 -17.16 0.71 0.83
C PRO A 49 -17.77 0.78 2.24
N GLU A 50 -16.96 0.88 3.29
CA GLU A 50 -17.40 1.08 4.68
C GLU A 50 -17.97 2.49 4.93
N ILE A 51 -17.86 3.41 3.97
CA ILE A 51 -18.30 4.80 4.10
C ILE A 51 -19.66 5.00 3.41
N GLU A 52 -20.70 5.19 4.22
CA GLU A 52 -22.06 5.48 3.78
C GLU A 52 -22.17 6.87 3.13
N TYR A 53 -22.37 6.91 1.81
CA TYR A 53 -22.51 8.15 1.03
C TYR A 53 -23.60 9.09 1.57
N ASP A 54 -24.77 8.53 1.90
CA ASP A 54 -25.96 9.30 2.33
C ASP A 54 -25.80 10.00 3.69
N LYS A 55 -24.71 9.72 4.42
CA LYS A 55 -24.35 10.36 5.71
C LYS A 55 -23.28 11.44 5.57
N ILE A 56 -22.91 11.84 4.34
CA ILE A 56 -21.84 12.80 4.08
C ILE A 56 -22.39 14.12 3.54
N ASP A 57 -22.30 15.19 4.35
CA ASP A 57 -22.63 16.56 3.92
C ASP A 57 -21.72 17.08 2.80
N LYS A 58 -20.44 16.67 2.81
CA LYS A 58 -19.39 17.15 1.90
C LYS A 58 -18.32 16.09 1.68
N LEU A 59 -17.99 15.81 0.42
CA LEU A 59 -16.81 15.03 0.05
C LEU A 59 -15.56 15.65 0.69
N ARG A 60 -14.71 14.79 1.25
CA ARG A 60 -13.39 15.14 1.80
C ARG A 60 -12.35 14.20 1.24
N GLY A 61 -11.14 14.73 1.09
CA GLY A 61 -9.96 13.94 0.80
C GLY A 61 -9.30 13.38 2.06
N LEU A 62 -8.34 12.48 1.85
CA LEU A 62 -7.52 11.83 2.86
C LEU A 62 -6.10 11.67 2.31
N ASP A 63 -5.11 12.18 3.04
CA ASP A 63 -3.70 11.90 2.75
C ASP A 63 -3.26 10.62 3.47
N ILE A 64 -2.64 9.70 2.72
CA ILE A 64 -2.15 8.40 3.20
C ILE A 64 -0.64 8.37 3.01
N THR A 65 0.11 8.28 4.11
CA THR A 65 1.57 8.08 4.09
C THR A 65 1.90 6.68 4.61
N ILE A 66 2.60 5.92 3.79
CA ILE A 66 3.14 4.59 4.11
C ILE A 66 4.60 4.77 4.49
N THR A 67 4.90 4.66 5.77
CA THR A 67 6.28 4.62 6.29
C THR A 67 6.81 3.20 6.15
N THR A 68 8.01 3.04 5.59
CA THR A 68 8.68 1.73 5.43
C THR A 68 10.02 1.70 6.16
N THR A 69 10.71 0.56 6.13
CA THR A 69 12.07 0.38 6.65
C THR A 69 13.16 0.46 5.56
N ALA A 70 12.77 0.75 4.31
CA ALA A 70 13.69 0.97 3.21
C ALA A 70 14.58 2.20 3.45
N ARG A 71 15.73 2.22 2.78
CA ARG A 71 16.74 3.29 2.86
C ARG A 71 16.70 4.23 1.67
N ASP A 72 16.20 3.74 0.55
CA ASP A 72 15.98 4.48 -0.69
C ASP A 72 14.61 4.18 -1.31
N ASP A 73 14.29 4.90 -2.37
CA ASP A 73 13.00 4.78 -3.05
C ASP A 73 12.90 3.55 -3.97
N ASP A 74 13.99 2.86 -4.30
CA ASP A 74 13.95 1.66 -5.14
C ASP A 74 13.64 0.41 -4.32
N GLU A 75 14.21 0.28 -3.13
CA GLU A 75 13.74 -0.66 -2.10
C GLU A 75 12.26 -0.41 -1.77
N GLY A 76 11.87 0.86 -1.56
CA GLY A 76 10.48 1.24 -1.29
C GLY A 76 9.52 0.95 -2.44
N ARG A 77 9.93 1.22 -3.69
CA ARG A 77 9.17 0.86 -4.90
C ARG A 77 9.00 -0.65 -5.04
N ALA A 78 10.06 -1.42 -4.86
CA ALA A 78 10.03 -2.88 -4.97
C ALA A 78 9.09 -3.51 -3.92
N LEU A 79 9.18 -3.07 -2.66
CA LEU A 79 8.32 -3.55 -1.57
C LEU A 79 6.83 -3.29 -1.83
N LEU A 80 6.48 -2.06 -2.26
CA LEU A 80 5.08 -1.75 -2.60
C LEU A 80 4.61 -2.50 -3.85
N ALA A 81 5.47 -2.68 -4.86
CA ALA A 81 5.13 -3.45 -6.07
C ALA A 81 4.88 -4.94 -5.78
N ALA A 82 5.66 -5.55 -4.88
CA ALA A 82 5.42 -6.91 -4.39
C ALA A 82 4.08 -7.02 -3.65
N MET A 83 3.71 -6.00 -2.86
CA MET A 83 2.36 -5.83 -2.28
C MET A 83 1.31 -5.32 -3.29
N ARG A 84 1.51 -5.61 -4.59
CA ARG A 84 0.59 -5.36 -5.72
C ARG A 84 0.18 -3.89 -5.93
N PHE A 85 0.93 -2.91 -5.43
CA PHE A 85 0.59 -1.49 -5.64
C PHE A 85 0.54 -1.18 -7.15
N PRO A 86 -0.60 -0.69 -7.68
CA PRO A 86 -0.77 -0.48 -9.11
C PRO A 86 -0.07 0.82 -9.55
N PHE A 87 1.25 0.78 -9.71
CA PHE A 87 2.06 1.91 -10.17
C PHE A 87 1.88 2.21 -11.66
N ARG A 88 1.80 3.50 -11.98
CA ARG A 88 1.60 4.01 -13.34
C ARG A 88 2.79 3.69 -14.23
N GLY A 89 2.56 2.82 -15.22
CA GLY A 89 3.57 2.38 -16.19
C GLY A 89 4.24 1.05 -15.83
N MET A 90 3.91 0.45 -14.69
CA MET A 90 4.34 -0.91 -14.35
C MET A 90 3.28 -1.90 -14.85
N ASN A 91 3.60 -2.69 -15.87
CA ASN A 91 2.66 -3.68 -16.40
C ASN A 91 2.57 -4.88 -15.43
N PRO A 92 1.39 -5.23 -14.90
CA PRO A 92 1.25 -6.33 -13.94
C PRO A 92 1.55 -7.71 -14.56
N THR A 93 1.58 -7.81 -15.89
CA THR A 93 1.84 -9.04 -16.67
C THR A 93 3.24 -9.67 -16.43
N GLN A 94 4.16 -9.01 -15.71
CA GLN A 94 5.43 -9.62 -15.29
C GLN A 94 5.52 -9.94 -13.78
N ALA A 95 4.54 -9.54 -12.96
CA ALA A 95 4.51 -9.81 -11.52
C ALA A 95 3.79 -11.14 -11.19
N GLY A 96 3.84 -12.12 -12.08
CA GLY A 96 3.01 -13.34 -12.02
C GLY A 96 3.68 -14.61 -12.52
N ALA A 97 5.01 -14.72 -12.35
CA ALA A 97 5.80 -15.86 -12.84
C ALA A 97 6.68 -16.53 -11.76
N ASN A 98 7.25 -15.75 -10.83
CA ASN A 98 8.00 -16.26 -9.68
C ASN A 98 7.70 -15.36 -8.49
N ASP A 99 7.11 -15.94 -7.43
CA ASP A 99 7.29 -15.56 -6.02
C ASP A 99 6.36 -16.47 -5.19
N GLU A 100 6.88 -17.64 -4.80
CA GLU A 100 6.47 -18.22 -3.52
C GLU A 100 6.86 -17.20 -2.45
N ALA A 101 5.89 -16.65 -1.72
CA ALA A 101 6.17 -15.67 -0.69
C ALA A 101 7.15 -16.27 0.34
N PRO A 102 8.36 -15.72 0.53
CA PRO A 102 9.29 -16.25 1.50
C PRO A 102 8.72 -16.04 2.90
N ALA A 103 8.35 -17.13 3.56
CA ALA A 103 7.90 -17.13 4.96
C ALA A 103 9.08 -16.74 5.86
N ALA A 104 9.25 -15.42 6.07
CA ALA A 104 10.46 -14.82 6.62
C ALA A 104 10.18 -13.74 7.67
N ALA A 105 9.33 -14.07 8.65
CA ALA A 105 9.10 -13.24 9.84
C ALA A 105 8.93 -14.06 11.15
N GLU A 106 9.32 -15.34 11.16
CA GLU A 106 9.16 -16.26 12.30
C GLU A 106 10.52 -16.87 12.72
N ALA A 107 11.43 -16.04 13.27
CA ALA A 107 12.69 -16.49 13.90
C ALA A 107 13.40 -15.37 14.69
N ALA A 108 13.02 -15.12 15.97
CA ALA A 108 13.83 -14.33 16.92
C ALA A 108 13.32 -14.33 18.39
N ALA A 109 13.09 -15.48 19.05
CA ALA A 109 12.78 -15.49 20.50
C ALA A 109 13.01 -16.82 21.29
N GLU A 110 13.82 -17.76 20.83
CA GLU A 110 14.21 -18.99 21.56
C GLU A 110 15.41 -19.62 20.80
N THR A 111 16.46 -20.19 21.41
CA THR A 111 16.93 -20.27 22.82
C THR A 111 18.28 -19.47 22.95
N GLU A 112 19.30 -19.68 23.79
CA GLU A 112 19.65 -20.66 24.86
C GLU A 112 20.72 -20.07 25.82
N GLU A 113 21.20 -20.88 26.79
CA GLU A 113 22.30 -20.66 27.76
C GLU A 113 22.15 -19.58 28.85
N SER A 114 22.43 -19.85 30.13
CA SER A 114 22.71 -21.12 30.84
C SER A 114 22.39 -20.96 32.34
#